data_AF-A0A6I3N1M4-F1
#
_entry.id   AF-A0A6I3N1M4-F1
#
_cell.length_a   1.000
_cell.length_b   1.000
_cell.length_c   1.000
_cell.angle_alpha   90.00
_cell.angle_beta   90.00
_cell.angle_gamma   90.00
#
_symmetry.space_group_name_H-M   'P 1'
#
loop_
_entity.id
_entity.type
_entity.pdbx_description
1 polymer ?
#
loop_
_entity_poly.entity_id
_entity_poly.type
_entity_poly.pdbx_seq_one_letter_code
_entity_poly.pdbx_strand_id
1 'polypeptide(L)'
;MRRILIALISSVLALTLSACGAGFNASTRQVTQVTDGVESAITKDGNNIKLRNILVVETALGAGVLVGTLVNSNSDDDALLGVAINGQVATITGLNTVNENMPVTFEGASANAKAVVPVLGAKAGSHVQVTLFFARAGEITVQAIIRAAIDQYAGVSA
;
A
#
# COMPACT_ATOMS: atom_id res chain seq x y z
N MET A 1 -30.34 34.50 38.75
CA MET A 1 -30.54 33.61 37.58
C MET A 1 -29.72 34.00 36.36
N ARG A 2 -29.73 35.26 35.89
CA ARG A 2 -28.96 35.73 34.71
C ARG A 2 -27.43 35.47 34.76
N ARG A 3 -26.79 35.59 35.93
CA ARG A 3 -25.34 35.35 36.10
C ARG A 3 -24.95 33.86 35.99
N ILE A 4 -25.85 32.96 36.42
CA ILE A 4 -25.64 31.50 36.35
C ILE A 4 -25.78 31.02 34.90
N LEU A 5 -26.76 31.57 34.18
CA LEU A 5 -26.98 31.25 32.76
C LEU A 5 -25.77 31.60 31.89
N ILE A 6 -25.15 32.76 32.12
CA ILE A 6 -23.97 33.21 31.36
C ILE A 6 -22.77 32.29 31.61
N ALA A 7 -22.54 31.88 32.86
CA ALA A 7 -21.45 30.96 33.21
C ALA A 7 -21.61 29.59 32.54
N LEU A 8 -22.85 29.09 32.47
CA LEU A 8 -23.14 27.79 31.89
C LEU A 8 -23.01 27.79 30.35
N ILE A 9 -23.43 28.87 29.69
CA ILE A 9 -23.27 29.05 28.24
C ILE A 9 -21.78 29.15 27.87
N SER A 10 -20.99 29.88 28.65
CA SER A 10 -19.55 30.03 28.39
C SER A 10 -18.76 28.74 28.63
N SER A 11 -19.12 27.93 29.62
CA SER A 11 -18.50 26.60 29.80
C SER A 11 -18.85 25.64 28.67
N VAL A 12 -20.08 25.65 28.16
CA VAL A 12 -20.49 24.79 27.04
C VAL A 12 -19.76 25.19 25.75
N LEU A 13 -19.64 26.49 25.46
CA LEU A 13 -18.90 26.97 24.28
C LEU A 13 -17.41 26.58 24.33
N ALA A 14 -16.77 26.70 25.49
CA ALA A 14 -15.37 26.32 25.66
C ALA A 14 -15.12 24.82 25.37
N LEU A 15 -16.03 23.95 25.81
CA LEU A 15 -15.96 22.51 25.55
C LEU A 15 -16.16 22.17 24.07
N THR A 16 -17.05 22.89 23.37
CA THR A 16 -17.27 22.67 21.93
C THR A 16 -16.08 23.11 21.06
N LEU A 17 -15.32 24.13 21.47
CA LEU A 17 -14.14 24.60 20.74
C LEU A 17 -12.95 23.61 20.82
N SER A 18 -12.76 22.95 21.97
CA SER A 18 -11.72 21.92 22.14
C SER A 18 -12.02 20.61 21.40
N ALA A 19 -13.28 20.36 20.99
CA ALA A 19 -13.70 19.11 20.35
C ALA A 19 -13.38 19.03 18.85
N CYS A 20 -12.93 20.11 18.20
CA CYS A 20 -12.71 20.14 16.75
C CYS A 20 -11.44 19.38 16.31
N GLY A 21 -10.43 19.25 17.18
CA GLY A 21 -9.15 18.61 16.84
C GLY A 21 -9.04 17.09 17.11
N ALA A 22 -9.90 16.54 17.97
CA ALA A 22 -9.81 15.16 18.47
C ALA A 22 -11.04 14.29 18.10
N GLY A 23 -11.71 14.63 16.99
CA GLY A 23 -12.92 13.93 16.53
C GLY A 23 -12.67 12.89 15.42
N PHE A 24 -13.75 12.37 14.84
CA PHE A 24 -13.72 11.40 13.73
C PHE A 24 -12.90 11.86 12.51
N ASN A 25 -12.74 13.18 12.33
CA ASN A 25 -11.96 13.83 11.28
C ASN A 25 -10.61 14.42 11.76
N ALA A 26 -10.07 13.94 12.89
CA ALA A 26 -8.76 14.38 13.34
C ALA A 26 -7.69 14.15 12.25
N SER A 27 -6.82 15.14 12.01
CA SER A 27 -5.77 15.05 10.98
C SER A 27 -4.84 13.86 11.17
N THR A 28 -4.67 13.38 12.41
CA THR A 28 -3.91 12.17 12.73
C THR A 28 -4.53 10.88 12.17
N ARG A 29 -5.85 10.85 11.92
CA ARG A 29 -6.55 9.72 11.26
C ARG A 29 -6.57 9.86 9.74
N GLN A 30 -6.22 11.02 9.22
CA GLN A 30 -6.17 11.34 7.80
C GLN A 30 -4.74 11.43 7.27
N VAL A 31 -3.74 10.98 8.06
CA VAL A 31 -2.35 10.91 7.58
C VAL A 31 -2.34 10.04 6.34
N THR A 32 -2.12 10.70 5.21
CA THR A 32 -1.89 10.05 3.95
C THR A 32 -0.53 9.39 3.99
N GLN A 33 -0.41 8.31 3.23
CA GLN A 33 0.81 7.53 3.04
C GLN A 33 2.09 8.38 3.06
N VAL A 34 2.95 8.15 4.06
CA VAL A 34 4.23 8.85 4.26
C VAL A 34 5.41 8.11 3.61
N THR A 35 5.13 7.02 2.89
CA THR A 35 6.12 6.22 2.17
C THR A 35 6.10 6.55 0.69
N ASP A 36 7.20 6.24 0.00
CA ASP A 36 7.34 6.47 -1.43
C ASP A 36 6.44 5.55 -2.27
N GLY A 37 6.18 4.32 -1.79
CA GLY A 37 5.30 3.39 -2.50
C GLY A 37 3.86 3.88 -2.53
N VAL A 38 3.01 3.22 -3.29
CA VAL A 38 1.58 3.47 -3.34
C VAL A 38 0.81 2.43 -2.54
N GLU A 39 -0.25 2.87 -1.86
CA GLU A 39 -1.17 2.03 -1.10
C GLU A 39 -2.52 1.95 -1.78
N SER A 40 -3.14 0.77 -1.73
CA SER A 40 -4.50 0.57 -2.25
C SER A 40 -5.16 -0.63 -1.57
N ALA A 41 -6.45 -0.85 -1.83
CA ALA A 41 -7.17 -2.00 -1.31
C ALA A 41 -8.33 -2.42 -2.22
N ILE A 42 -8.58 -3.73 -2.27
CA ILE A 42 -9.79 -4.32 -2.83
C ILE A 42 -10.73 -4.59 -1.65
N THR A 43 -11.79 -3.79 -1.54
CA THR A 43 -12.81 -3.92 -0.47
C THR A 43 -14.21 -4.24 -1.00
N LYS A 44 -14.30 -4.73 -2.24
CA LYS A 44 -15.56 -5.04 -2.92
C LYS A 44 -15.89 -6.53 -2.82
N ASP A 45 -17.17 -6.86 -2.86
CA ASP A 45 -17.67 -8.23 -2.95
C ASP A 45 -17.17 -9.16 -1.85
N GLY A 46 -17.09 -8.63 -0.61
CA GLY A 46 -16.61 -9.37 0.56
C GLY A 46 -15.08 -9.48 0.67
N ASN A 47 -14.32 -9.06 -0.34
CA ASN A 47 -12.86 -9.08 -0.29
C ASN A 47 -12.30 -7.96 0.60
N ASN A 48 -11.12 -8.18 1.16
CA ASN A 48 -10.39 -7.18 1.93
C ASN A 48 -8.87 -7.38 1.78
N ILE A 49 -8.39 -7.27 0.54
CA ILE A 49 -6.96 -7.36 0.22
C ILE A 49 -6.37 -5.96 0.19
N LYS A 50 -5.31 -5.77 0.96
CA LYS A 50 -4.62 -4.50 1.18
C LYS A 50 -3.24 -4.56 0.56
N LEU A 51 -2.93 -3.58 -0.27
CA LEU A 51 -1.62 -3.37 -0.86
C LEU A 51 -0.92 -2.29 -0.04
N ARG A 52 0.32 -2.57 0.38
CA ARG A 52 1.12 -1.68 1.21
C ARG A 52 2.46 -1.42 0.56
N ASN A 53 2.83 -0.14 0.48
CA ASN A 53 4.13 0.32 0.00
C ASN A 53 4.54 -0.27 -1.36
N ILE A 54 3.63 -0.29 -2.34
CA ILE A 54 3.90 -0.82 -3.67
C ILE A 54 4.79 0.15 -4.45
N LEU A 55 5.99 -0.27 -4.80
CA LEU A 55 6.92 0.46 -5.67
C LEU A 55 7.71 -0.50 -6.53
N VAL A 56 8.37 0.02 -7.57
CA VAL A 56 9.24 -0.78 -8.43
C VAL A 56 10.66 -0.26 -8.30
N VAL A 57 11.63 -1.17 -8.14
CA VAL A 57 13.05 -0.81 -8.16
C VAL A 57 13.63 -1.13 -9.53
N GLU A 58 14.20 -0.13 -10.19
CA GLU A 58 15.03 -0.29 -11.38
C GLU A 58 16.44 -0.74 -10.94
N THR A 59 16.81 -1.96 -11.33
CA THR A 59 18.14 -2.51 -11.10
C THR A 59 19.15 -1.95 -12.11
N ALA A 60 20.45 -2.10 -11.83
CA ALA A 60 21.52 -1.65 -12.75
C ALA A 60 21.45 -2.29 -14.15
N LEU A 61 20.86 -3.49 -14.25
CA LEU A 61 20.66 -4.22 -15.51
C LEU A 61 19.38 -3.80 -16.26
N GLY A 62 18.59 -2.86 -15.71
CA GLY A 62 17.34 -2.38 -16.31
C GLY A 62 16.12 -3.27 -16.03
N ALA A 63 16.27 -4.32 -15.23
CA ALA A 63 15.15 -5.12 -14.73
C ALA A 63 14.37 -4.33 -13.67
N GLY A 64 13.06 -4.60 -13.59
CA GLY A 64 12.16 -4.01 -12.60
C GLY A 64 11.76 -5.04 -11.56
N VAL A 65 11.99 -4.73 -10.28
CA VAL A 65 11.67 -5.61 -9.15
C VAL A 65 10.57 -4.96 -8.32
N LEU A 66 9.49 -5.69 -8.04
CA LEU A 66 8.42 -5.21 -7.18
C LEU A 66 8.88 -5.20 -5.71
N VAL A 67 8.61 -4.11 -5.01
CA VAL A 67 8.73 -4.02 -3.56
C VAL A 67 7.36 -3.67 -2.98
N GLY A 68 6.98 -4.34 -1.90
CA GLY A 68 5.73 -4.05 -1.20
C GLY A 68 5.13 -5.28 -0.53
N THR A 69 3.97 -5.10 0.09
CA THR A 69 3.34 -6.15 0.89
C THR A 69 1.85 -6.25 0.59
N LEU A 70 1.36 -7.47 0.47
CA LEU A 70 -0.06 -7.80 0.39
C LEU A 70 -0.52 -8.31 1.75
N VAL A 71 -1.67 -7.85 2.20
CA VAL A 71 -2.30 -8.29 3.46
C VAL A 71 -3.75 -8.63 3.16
N ASN A 72 -4.15 -9.88 3.42
CA ASN A 72 -5.55 -10.25 3.43
C ASN A 72 -6.12 -10.03 4.83
N SER A 73 -7.14 -9.19 4.94
CA SER A 73 -7.89 -8.99 6.19
C SER A 73 -9.31 -9.58 6.12
N ASN A 74 -9.57 -10.44 5.14
CA ASN A 74 -10.78 -11.26 5.06
C ASN A 74 -10.48 -12.69 5.54
N SER A 75 -11.50 -13.39 6.02
CA SER A 75 -11.41 -14.79 6.48
C SER A 75 -11.22 -15.79 5.34
N ASP A 76 -11.57 -15.41 4.11
CA ASP A 76 -11.41 -16.27 2.95
C ASP A 76 -9.99 -16.13 2.37
N ASP A 77 -9.29 -17.24 2.12
CA ASP A 77 -7.92 -17.27 1.56
C ASP A 77 -7.83 -17.10 0.04
N ASP A 78 -7.10 -16.09 -0.47
CA ASP A 78 -6.98 -15.85 -1.91
C ASP A 78 -5.64 -16.37 -2.47
N ALA A 79 -5.43 -16.23 -3.78
CA ALA A 79 -4.15 -16.51 -4.41
C ALA A 79 -3.81 -15.40 -5.42
N LEU A 80 -2.54 -14.98 -5.41
CA LEU A 80 -1.97 -14.10 -6.42
C LEU A 80 -1.65 -14.94 -7.67
N LEU A 81 -2.41 -14.71 -8.74
CA LEU A 81 -2.26 -15.40 -10.01
C LEU A 81 -1.17 -14.78 -10.89
N GLY A 82 -0.94 -13.48 -10.75
CA GLY A 82 0.01 -12.77 -11.59
C GLY A 82 0.26 -11.34 -11.13
N VAL A 83 1.36 -10.79 -11.61
CA VAL A 83 1.70 -9.38 -11.50
C VAL A 83 2.12 -8.92 -12.88
N ALA A 84 1.57 -7.80 -13.34
CA ALA A 84 2.06 -7.10 -14.52
C ALA A 84 2.71 -5.79 -14.11
N ILE A 85 3.90 -5.51 -14.63
CA ILE A 85 4.64 -4.25 -14.43
C ILE A 85 4.88 -3.65 -15.80
N ASN A 86 4.40 -2.43 -16.03
CA ASN A 86 4.49 -1.75 -17.32
C ASN A 86 3.90 -2.57 -18.50
N GLY A 87 2.80 -3.30 -18.25
CA GLY A 87 2.18 -4.19 -19.24
C GLY A 87 2.93 -5.50 -19.49
N GLN A 88 4.04 -5.77 -18.80
CA GLN A 88 4.77 -7.03 -18.89
C GLN A 88 4.45 -7.95 -17.72
N VAL A 89 4.27 -9.24 -17.99
CA VAL A 89 4.06 -10.25 -16.94
C VAL A 89 5.37 -10.46 -16.17
N ALA A 90 5.32 -10.25 -14.87
CA ALA A 90 6.43 -10.50 -13.98
C ALA A 90 6.57 -12.00 -13.68
N THR A 91 7.81 -12.46 -13.55
CA THR A 91 8.11 -13.79 -13.02
C THR A 91 7.98 -13.73 -11.51
N ILE A 92 7.07 -14.53 -10.94
CA ILE A 92 6.81 -14.61 -9.51
C ILE A 92 7.47 -15.86 -8.94
N THR A 93 8.19 -15.72 -7.83
CA THR A 93 8.73 -16.84 -7.06
C THR A 93 8.40 -16.68 -5.57
N GLY A 94 8.44 -17.78 -4.82
CA GLY A 94 8.07 -17.81 -3.41
C GLY A 94 6.56 -17.96 -3.19
N LEU A 95 6.05 -17.33 -2.13
CA LEU A 95 4.66 -17.44 -1.71
C LEU A 95 3.71 -16.70 -2.65
N ASN A 96 2.67 -17.38 -3.11
CA ASN A 96 1.60 -16.79 -3.92
C ASN A 96 0.19 -16.98 -3.32
N THR A 97 0.05 -17.68 -2.19
CA THR A 97 -1.19 -17.76 -1.44
C THR A 97 -1.33 -16.56 -0.50
N VAL A 98 -2.49 -15.93 -0.52
CA VAL A 98 -2.81 -14.67 0.18
C VAL A 98 -3.81 -14.99 1.28
N ASN A 99 -3.33 -15.66 2.32
CA ASN A 99 -4.16 -16.19 3.41
C ASN A 99 -4.51 -15.09 4.43
N GLU A 100 -5.57 -15.30 5.20
CA GLU A 100 -5.99 -14.38 6.26
C GLU A 100 -4.82 -14.00 7.18
N ASN A 101 -4.56 -12.70 7.33
CA ASN A 101 -3.56 -12.12 8.22
C ASN A 101 -2.12 -12.66 8.02
N MET A 102 -1.85 -13.29 6.88
CA MET A 102 -0.53 -13.80 6.50
C MET A 102 0.04 -12.94 5.35
N PRO A 103 0.95 -11.99 5.63
CA PRO A 103 1.43 -11.07 4.61
C PRO A 103 2.28 -11.75 3.54
N VAL A 104 2.05 -11.40 2.27
CA VAL A 104 2.96 -11.71 1.16
C VAL A 104 3.83 -10.48 0.92
N THR A 105 5.12 -10.57 1.25
CA THR A 105 6.06 -9.46 1.18
C THR A 105 7.07 -9.69 0.05
N PHE A 106 7.12 -8.74 -0.86
CA PHE A 106 8.10 -8.64 -1.94
C PHE A 106 9.27 -7.79 -1.50
N GLU A 107 10.47 -8.38 -1.58
CA GLU A 107 11.76 -7.76 -1.22
C GLU A 107 11.86 -7.27 0.25
N GLY A 108 13.08 -7.00 0.69
CA GLY A 108 13.40 -6.64 2.09
C GLY A 108 13.65 -7.84 3.01
N ALA A 109 13.94 -7.56 4.28
CA ALA A 109 14.43 -8.58 5.23
C ALA A 109 13.42 -9.69 5.55
N SER A 110 12.13 -9.38 5.46
CA SER A 110 11.03 -10.34 5.70
C SER A 110 10.38 -10.82 4.39
N ALA A 111 11.08 -10.68 3.26
CA ALA A 111 10.56 -11.12 1.97
C ALA A 111 10.28 -12.62 1.97
N ASN A 112 9.11 -12.99 1.48
CA ASN A 112 8.70 -14.38 1.25
C ASN A 112 8.21 -14.62 -0.18
N ALA A 113 8.20 -13.58 -1.00
CA ALA A 113 7.89 -13.63 -2.42
C ALA A 113 8.80 -12.67 -3.20
N LYS A 114 8.90 -12.88 -4.50
CA LYS A 114 9.63 -12.03 -5.43
C LYS A 114 8.87 -11.90 -6.72
N ALA A 115 8.86 -10.71 -7.32
CA ALA A 115 8.27 -10.47 -8.63
C ALA A 115 9.18 -9.58 -9.48
N VAL A 116 9.60 -10.08 -10.64
CA VAL A 116 10.61 -9.42 -11.49
C VAL A 116 10.16 -9.38 -12.94
N VAL A 117 10.34 -8.23 -13.59
CA VAL A 117 10.33 -8.10 -15.05
C VAL A 117 11.76 -7.88 -15.55
N PRO A 118 12.20 -8.61 -16.59
CA PRO A 118 13.60 -8.57 -17.05
C PRO A 118 13.98 -7.21 -17.68
N VAL A 119 13.01 -6.48 -18.25
CA VAL A 119 13.24 -5.19 -18.89
C VAL A 119 12.12 -4.23 -18.51
N LEU A 120 12.33 -3.37 -17.51
CA LEU A 120 11.31 -2.44 -17.03
C LEU A 120 10.87 -1.43 -18.11
N GLY A 121 11.80 -0.98 -18.95
CA GLY A 121 11.52 -0.02 -20.02
C GLY A 121 11.17 1.40 -19.53
N ALA A 122 11.35 1.68 -18.24
CA ALA A 122 11.13 2.98 -17.62
C ALA A 122 12.23 3.27 -16.59
N LYS A 123 12.44 4.55 -16.27
CA LYS A 123 13.55 5.03 -15.43
C LYS A 123 13.12 5.44 -14.04
N ALA A 124 14.00 5.25 -13.06
CA ALA A 124 13.85 5.76 -11.71
C ALA A 124 13.46 7.25 -11.68
N GLY A 125 12.55 7.61 -10.76
CA GLY A 125 11.96 8.95 -10.67
C GLY A 125 10.67 9.14 -11.47
N SER A 126 10.29 8.18 -12.31
CA SER A 126 8.99 8.16 -13.00
C SER A 126 8.00 7.21 -12.31
N HIS A 127 6.76 7.14 -12.81
CA HIS A 127 5.74 6.20 -12.34
C HIS A 127 5.46 5.14 -13.40
N VAL A 128 5.13 3.94 -12.94
CA VAL A 128 4.78 2.79 -13.78
C VAL A 128 3.49 2.15 -13.28
N GLN A 129 2.73 1.62 -14.24
CA GLN A 129 1.54 0.84 -13.91
C GLN A 129 1.95 -0.53 -13.37
N VAL A 130 1.41 -0.88 -12.21
CA VAL A 130 1.51 -2.22 -11.62
C VAL A 130 0.10 -2.77 -11.44
N THR A 131 -0.15 -3.93 -12.02
CA THR A 131 -1.44 -4.63 -11.91
C THR A 131 -1.22 -5.97 -11.22
N LEU A 132 -1.99 -6.25 -10.18
CA LEU A 132 -1.98 -7.53 -9.47
C LEU A 132 -3.29 -8.26 -9.73
N PHE A 133 -3.19 -9.54 -10.03
CA PHE A 133 -4.32 -10.40 -10.38
C PHE A 133 -4.50 -11.46 -9.30
N PHE A 134 -5.69 -11.52 -8.72
CA PHE A 134 -6.07 -12.44 -7.66
C PHE A 134 -7.10 -13.45 -8.17
N ALA A 135 -7.14 -14.63 -7.57
CA ALA A 135 -8.05 -15.69 -7.97
C ALA A 135 -9.52 -15.35 -7.67
N ARG A 136 -9.80 -14.61 -6.60
CA ARG A 136 -11.17 -14.25 -6.18
C ARG A 136 -11.41 -12.76 -6.08
N ALA A 137 -10.46 -12.00 -5.56
CA ALA A 137 -10.60 -10.55 -5.43
C ALA A 137 -10.55 -9.78 -6.76
N GLY A 138 -10.28 -10.46 -7.88
CA GLY A 138 -10.16 -9.85 -9.20
C GLY A 138 -8.80 -9.18 -9.39
N GLU A 139 -8.77 -8.01 -10.00
CA GLU A 139 -7.51 -7.27 -10.22
C GLU A 139 -7.50 -5.91 -9.54
N ILE A 140 -6.29 -5.42 -9.28
CA ILE A 140 -6.08 -4.05 -8.84
C ILE A 140 -4.89 -3.46 -9.57
N THR A 141 -5.08 -2.24 -10.06
CA THR A 141 -4.05 -1.48 -10.77
C THR A 141 -3.68 -0.25 -9.96
N VAL A 142 -2.38 -0.03 -9.79
CA VAL A 142 -1.83 1.13 -9.07
C VAL A 142 -0.72 1.77 -9.90
N GLN A 143 -0.55 3.09 -9.73
CA GLN A 143 0.58 3.83 -10.31
C GLN A 143 1.69 3.90 -9.28
N ALA A 144 2.70 3.07 -9.44
CA ALA A 144 3.81 2.91 -8.51
C ALA A 144 5.01 3.76 -8.93
N ILE A 145 5.68 4.41 -7.99
CA ILE A 145 6.94 5.11 -8.28
C ILE A 145 8.07 4.10 -8.59
N ILE A 146 8.95 4.47 -9.51
CA ILE A 146 10.18 3.74 -9.79
C ILE A 146 11.32 4.33 -8.96
N ARG A 147 12.00 3.50 -8.17
CA ARG A 147 13.18 3.86 -7.37
C ARG A 147 14.43 3.25 -7.99
N ALA A 148 15.56 3.93 -7.83
CA ALA A 148 16.86 3.36 -8.17
C ALA A 148 17.28 2.36 -7.08
N ALA A 149 18.03 1.31 -7.45
CA ALA A 149 18.64 0.34 -6.53
C ALA A 149 19.82 0.95 -5.74
N ILE A 150 19.54 1.96 -4.94
CA ILE A 150 20.49 2.68 -4.06
C ILE A 150 19.89 2.83 -2.65
N ASP A 151 20.73 3.23 -1.69
CA ASP A 151 20.34 3.46 -0.29
C ASP A 151 19.56 2.26 0.30
N GLN A 152 18.32 2.48 0.74
CA GLN A 152 17.44 1.44 1.28
C GLN A 152 17.07 0.33 0.27
N TYR A 153 17.30 0.56 -1.03
CA TYR A 153 17.06 -0.42 -2.11
C TYR A 153 18.36 -0.98 -2.70
N ALA A 154 19.53 -0.68 -2.14
CA ALA A 154 20.81 -1.14 -2.68
C ALA A 154 20.96 -2.68 -2.74
N GLY A 155 20.22 -3.40 -1.91
CA GLY A 155 20.20 -4.87 -1.90
C GLY A 155 19.20 -5.52 -2.86
N VAL A 156 18.38 -4.74 -3.57
CA VAL A 156 17.34 -5.28 -4.45
C VAL A 156 17.95 -5.73 -5.78
N SER A 157 17.74 -6.99 -6.14
CA SER A 157 18.25 -7.59 -7.37
C SER A 157 17.18 -8.37 -8.12
N ALA A 158 17.35 -8.51 -9.44
CA ALA A 158 16.57 -9.44 -10.26
C ALA A 158 16.78 -10.90 -9.82
#